data_AF-A0A3D1ZPE6-F1
#
_entry.id   AF-A0A3D1ZPE6-F1
#
_cell.length_a   1.000
_cell.length_b   1.000
_cell.length_c   1.000
_cell.angle_alpha   90.00
_cell.angle_beta   90.00
_cell.angle_gamma   90.00
#
_symmetry.space_group_name_H-M   'P 1'
#
loop_
_entity.id
_entity.type
_entity.pdbx_description
1 polymer ?
#
loop_
_entity_poly.entity_id
_entity_poly.type
_entity_poly.pdbx_seq_one_letter_code
_entity_poly.pdbx_strand_id
1 'polypeptide(L)'
;MRQDVNMPVQSDGNQSGAKSANDACDARNAQEGRQSGNPALYGRKVLSFVRRSARLDARLQRAWDNYSDVYLLDVNAGEGSLDVREGFVFDAAYVGDAWGNDNPLIVEIGSGQGENVVAAAAAHPDVNFLALEVYDPGVAHTMLLAGKQDLRNLRIAQVNAPELFAAAADGVFDQVWTFFPDPWPKMRHHKRRIVQPELAADIHRTLVDGGAWRIATDIEDYALHVHEVMDGMAGFRNDGSITVSLPVEHVGKGNANEAASMRHADFVESERFSGRVLTNFEKKGLAAGRVIHDFTYRRV
;
A
#
# COMPACT_ATOMS: atom_id res chain seq x y z
N MET A 1 -39.09 -63.08 -16.88
CA MET A 1 -37.78 -63.74 -16.64
C MET A 1 -37.26 -63.21 -15.30
N ARG A 2 -37.70 -63.79 -14.16
CA ARG A 2 -36.94 -64.70 -13.25
C ARG A 2 -35.54 -64.13 -12.94
N GLN A 3 -35.36 -63.32 -11.87
CA GLN A 3 -35.04 -63.67 -10.46
C GLN A 3 -33.77 -64.52 -10.27
N ASP A 4 -32.95 -64.11 -9.28
CA ASP A 4 -32.04 -64.87 -8.38
C ASP A 4 -30.79 -64.00 -8.11
N VAL A 5 -30.60 -63.35 -6.95
CA VAL A 5 -30.28 -63.85 -5.59
C VAL A 5 -29.09 -64.81 -5.57
N ASN A 6 -27.91 -64.35 -5.14
CA ASN A 6 -27.08 -65.02 -4.13
C ASN A 6 -25.81 -64.21 -3.75
N MET A 7 -25.71 -63.87 -2.47
CA MET A 7 -24.45 -63.95 -1.70
C MET A 7 -24.22 -65.44 -1.39
N PRO A 8 -22.99 -65.97 -1.18
CA PRO A 8 -22.46 -65.93 0.19
C PRO A 8 -20.92 -66.09 0.38
N VAL A 9 -20.55 -65.92 1.67
CA VAL A 9 -19.42 -66.47 2.45
C VAL A 9 -18.03 -65.80 2.44
N GLN A 10 -17.59 -65.60 3.70
CA GLN A 10 -16.26 -65.45 4.30
C GLN A 10 -15.25 -66.50 3.75
N SER A 11 -13.94 -66.50 3.96
CA SER A 11 -13.07 -66.16 5.09
C SER A 11 -11.61 -66.16 4.60
N ASP A 12 -10.68 -65.99 5.56
CA ASP A 12 -9.22 -66.22 5.51
C ASP A 12 -8.41 -64.92 5.42
N GLY A 13 -7.54 -64.54 6.35
CA GLY A 13 -6.89 -65.30 7.42
C GLY A 13 -5.39 -65.38 7.16
N ASN A 14 -4.60 -64.86 8.10
CA ASN A 14 -3.13 -64.97 8.23
C ASN A 14 -2.26 -64.18 7.22
N GLN A 15 -1.10 -63.61 7.54
CA GLN A 15 -0.17 -63.86 8.66
C GLN A 15 0.89 -62.74 8.71
N SER A 16 1.45 -62.53 9.92
CA SER A 16 2.85 -62.19 10.26
C SER A 16 3.52 -60.97 9.60
N GLY A 17 4.36 -60.18 10.26
CA GLY A 17 4.99 -60.29 11.57
C GLY A 17 6.23 -59.38 11.59
N ALA A 18 6.49 -58.80 12.76
CA ALA A 18 7.76 -58.32 13.28
C ALA A 18 8.49 -57.12 12.61
N LYS A 19 8.55 -56.00 13.37
CA LYS A 19 9.81 -55.27 13.59
C LYS A 19 10.00 -55.01 15.08
N SER A 20 11.18 -55.40 15.55
CA SER A 20 11.72 -55.36 16.92
C SER A 20 12.07 -53.93 17.36
N ALA A 21 11.90 -53.63 18.66
CA ALA A 21 12.94 -53.38 19.69
C ALA A 21 13.78 -52.12 19.46
N ASN A 22 14.11 -51.25 20.41
CA ASN A 22 14.10 -51.13 21.88
C ASN A 22 14.47 -49.64 22.12
N ASP A 23 14.38 -48.96 23.25
CA ASP A 23 14.16 -49.24 24.65
C ASP A 23 13.82 -47.90 25.32
N ALA A 24 13.12 -47.98 26.45
CA ALA A 24 12.70 -46.85 27.28
C ALA A 24 13.73 -46.52 28.38
N CYS A 25 13.82 -45.24 28.75
CA CYS A 25 13.92 -44.67 30.12
C CYS A 25 14.20 -43.16 29.92
N ASP A 26 13.62 -42.19 30.60
CA ASP A 26 13.31 -42.13 32.02
C ASP A 26 12.25 -41.01 32.22
N ALA A 27 11.20 -41.30 32.97
CA ALA A 27 10.15 -40.35 33.32
C ALA A 27 10.10 -40.21 34.83
N ARG A 28 10.39 -39.01 35.37
CA ARG A 28 9.96 -38.58 36.70
C ARG A 28 9.65 -37.09 36.72
N ASN A 29 8.35 -36.80 36.90
CA ASN A 29 7.68 -35.77 37.72
C ASN A 29 8.21 -34.32 37.73
N ALA A 30 7.39 -33.27 37.81
CA ALA A 30 5.95 -33.09 37.77
C ALA A 30 5.70 -31.56 37.74
N GLN A 31 4.60 -31.16 37.10
CA GLN A 31 3.81 -29.93 37.35
C GLN A 31 4.54 -28.62 37.66
N GLU A 32 4.49 -27.69 36.70
CA GLU A 32 4.28 -26.27 37.01
C GLU A 32 3.63 -25.51 35.84
N GLY A 33 2.48 -24.88 36.11
CA GLY A 33 2.00 -23.64 35.51
C GLY A 33 1.81 -23.53 33.99
N ARG A 34 0.59 -23.83 33.51
CA ARG A 34 0.06 -23.21 32.28
C ARG A 34 -0.15 -21.71 32.53
N GLN A 35 0.70 -20.87 31.96
CA GLN A 35 0.39 -19.47 31.67
C GLN A 35 0.70 -19.19 30.20
N SER A 36 -0.32 -19.36 29.35
CA SER A 36 -0.31 -18.84 27.98
C SER A 36 -0.58 -17.33 28.04
N GLY A 37 0.46 -16.54 28.31
CA GLY A 37 0.45 -15.10 28.13
C GLY A 37 0.49 -14.80 26.63
N ASN A 38 -0.64 -14.37 26.07
CA ASN A 38 -0.68 -13.80 24.73
C ASN A 38 0.14 -12.48 24.75
N PRO A 39 1.24 -12.34 24.01
CA PRO A 39 2.01 -11.11 24.07
C PRO A 39 1.16 -9.97 23.51
N ALA A 40 1.05 -8.90 24.32
CA ALA A 40 0.29 -7.71 24.02
C ALA A 40 0.67 -7.13 22.65
N LEU A 41 -0.32 -7.00 21.77
CA LEU A 41 -0.18 -6.38 20.44
C LEU A 41 -0.21 -4.85 20.54
N TYR A 42 0.80 -4.25 21.17
CA TYR A 42 1.07 -2.81 21.09
C TYR A 42 2.40 -2.60 20.35
N GLY A 43 2.41 -1.79 19.29
CA GLY A 43 3.64 -1.36 18.59
C GLY A 43 3.85 -1.82 17.14
N ARG A 44 2.87 -2.42 16.45
CA ARG A 44 3.06 -2.74 15.02
C ARG A 44 2.95 -1.48 14.15
N LYS A 45 4.05 -1.17 13.46
CA LYS A 45 4.23 -0.09 12.46
C LYS A 45 3.14 -0.14 11.38
N VAL A 46 2.64 1.03 10.97
CA VAL A 46 1.68 1.15 9.85
C VAL A 46 2.43 0.89 8.55
N LEU A 47 1.93 -0.03 7.73
CA LEU A 47 2.46 -0.34 6.41
C LEU A 47 1.59 0.33 5.35
N SER A 48 2.20 0.82 4.26
CA SER A 48 1.46 1.40 3.13
C SER A 48 0.61 0.36 2.38
N PHE A 49 0.99 -0.93 2.42
CA PHE A 49 0.23 -2.05 1.83
C PHE A 49 0.47 -3.40 2.56
N VAL A 50 -0.43 -4.38 2.40
CA VAL A 50 -0.38 -5.71 3.04
C VAL A 50 0.26 -6.77 2.12
N ARG A 51 1.38 -7.38 2.52
CA ARG A 51 2.06 -8.45 1.75
C ARG A 51 1.19 -9.71 1.56
N ARG A 52 1.09 -10.21 0.32
CA ARG A 52 0.62 -11.58 -0.01
C ARG A 52 1.65 -12.35 -0.83
N SER A 53 2.30 -13.34 -0.23
CA SER A 53 3.21 -14.36 -0.80
C SER A 53 4.38 -13.86 -1.69
N ALA A 54 5.60 -14.24 -1.35
CA ALA A 54 6.86 -13.67 -1.88
C ALA A 54 7.36 -14.27 -3.22
N ARG A 55 6.56 -15.06 -3.95
CA ARG A 55 7.02 -15.71 -5.18
C ARG A 55 6.48 -14.98 -6.40
N LEU A 56 7.37 -14.29 -7.11
CA LEU A 56 7.07 -13.67 -8.40
C LEU A 56 6.76 -14.75 -9.44
N ASP A 57 5.83 -14.46 -10.35
CA ASP A 57 5.67 -15.28 -11.55
C ASP A 57 6.89 -15.12 -12.49
N ALA A 58 7.07 -16.03 -13.44
CA ALA A 58 8.24 -16.03 -14.31
C ALA A 58 8.37 -14.76 -15.18
N ARG A 59 7.27 -14.06 -15.48
CA ARG A 59 7.29 -12.81 -16.25
C ARG A 59 7.79 -11.67 -15.36
N LEU A 60 7.28 -11.57 -14.13
CA LEU A 60 7.68 -10.55 -13.17
C LEU A 60 9.11 -10.77 -12.66
N GLN A 61 9.53 -12.03 -12.47
CA GLN A 61 10.92 -12.34 -12.13
C GLN A 61 11.89 -11.85 -13.22
N ARG A 62 11.62 -12.13 -14.49
CA ARG A 62 12.44 -11.61 -15.60
C ARG A 62 12.44 -10.09 -15.66
N ALA A 63 11.33 -9.43 -15.32
CA ALA A 63 11.30 -7.98 -15.26
C ALA A 63 12.21 -7.45 -14.15
N TRP A 64 12.16 -8.08 -12.97
CA TRP A 64 13.05 -7.78 -11.87
C TRP A 64 14.51 -7.92 -12.30
N ASP A 65 14.89 -9.10 -12.79
CA ASP A 65 16.26 -9.42 -13.19
C ASP A 65 16.81 -8.47 -14.28
N ASN A 66 15.96 -7.98 -15.18
CA ASN A 66 16.36 -7.12 -16.29
C ASN A 66 16.42 -5.63 -15.94
N TYR A 67 15.66 -5.19 -14.93
CA TYR A 67 15.36 -3.77 -14.74
C TYR A 67 15.65 -3.26 -13.32
N SER A 68 15.88 -4.14 -12.33
CA SER A 68 16.12 -3.72 -10.94
C SER A 68 17.28 -2.73 -10.83
N ASP A 69 18.37 -2.98 -11.55
CA ASP A 69 19.61 -2.16 -11.48
C ASP A 69 19.42 -0.73 -12.00
N VAL A 70 18.38 -0.50 -12.80
CA VAL A 70 18.07 0.81 -13.38
C VAL A 70 17.02 1.55 -12.56
N TYR A 71 15.98 0.83 -12.10
CA TYR A 71 14.80 1.46 -11.53
C TYR A 71 14.75 1.40 -10.00
N LEU A 72 15.33 0.38 -9.36
CA LEU A 72 15.25 0.22 -7.91
C LEU A 72 16.30 1.07 -7.22
N LEU A 73 15.87 1.93 -6.30
CA LEU A 73 16.78 2.69 -5.46
C LEU A 73 17.32 1.84 -4.31
N ASP A 74 18.63 1.91 -4.10
CA ASP A 74 19.30 1.34 -2.93
C ASP A 74 19.18 2.29 -1.71
N VAL A 75 18.02 2.23 -1.05
CA VAL A 75 17.70 3.08 0.13
C VAL A 75 17.28 2.28 1.36
N ASN A 76 17.01 0.99 1.22
CA ASN A 76 16.52 0.16 2.31
C ASN A 76 17.65 -0.22 3.29
N ALA A 77 17.29 -0.55 4.53
CA ALA A 77 18.24 -0.98 5.56
C ALA A 77 18.85 -2.38 5.33
N GLY A 78 18.52 -3.03 4.21
CA GLY A 78 18.94 -4.38 3.86
C GLY A 78 17.91 -5.09 2.99
N GLU A 79 18.30 -6.24 2.44
CA GLU A 79 17.47 -7.03 1.54
C GLU A 79 16.10 -7.37 2.16
N GLY A 80 15.02 -6.99 1.48
CA GLY A 80 13.65 -7.22 1.93
C GLY A 80 13.15 -6.33 3.08
N SER A 81 14.01 -5.45 3.62
CA SER A 81 13.62 -4.42 4.58
C SER A 81 12.75 -3.36 3.91
N LEU A 82 11.74 -2.87 4.63
CA LEU A 82 10.92 -1.73 4.22
C LEU A 82 11.29 -0.46 4.98
N ASP A 83 12.31 -0.54 5.83
CA ASP A 83 12.86 0.60 6.56
C ASP A 83 13.99 1.21 5.75
N VAL A 84 14.14 2.53 5.84
CA VAL A 84 15.24 3.25 5.20
C VAL A 84 16.52 3.02 6.00
N ARG A 85 17.67 2.89 5.31
CA ARG A 85 18.96 2.65 5.97
C ARG A 85 19.35 3.80 6.91
N GLU A 86 19.96 3.45 8.04
CA GLU A 86 20.39 4.43 9.04
C GLU A 86 21.36 5.45 8.44
N GLY A 87 21.17 6.73 8.79
CA GLY A 87 22.01 7.83 8.31
C GLY A 87 21.79 8.24 6.85
N PHE A 88 20.85 7.60 6.13
CA PHE A 88 20.47 8.05 4.80
C PHE A 88 19.60 9.30 4.84
N VAL A 89 19.90 10.23 3.94
CA VAL A 89 19.11 11.43 3.71
C VAL A 89 18.69 11.44 2.25
N PHE A 90 17.39 11.55 1.99
CA PHE A 90 16.86 11.75 0.64
C PHE A 90 16.80 13.26 0.37
N ASP A 91 17.86 13.80 -0.22
CA ASP A 91 18.00 15.23 -0.53
C ASP A 91 18.15 15.50 -2.04
N ALA A 92 18.27 16.78 -2.40
CA ALA A 92 18.45 17.19 -3.79
C ALA A 92 19.72 16.63 -4.44
N ALA A 93 20.79 16.40 -3.67
CA ALA A 93 22.02 15.80 -4.20
C ALA A 93 21.79 14.34 -4.57
N TYR A 94 21.11 13.58 -3.72
CA TYR A 94 20.71 12.21 -4.03
C TYR A 94 19.78 12.14 -5.25
N VAL A 95 18.83 13.06 -5.39
CA VAL A 95 17.99 13.16 -6.60
C VAL A 95 18.85 13.43 -7.84
N GLY A 96 19.79 14.38 -7.75
CA GLY A 96 20.77 14.68 -8.80
C GLY A 96 21.54 13.46 -9.28
N ASP A 97 22.04 12.65 -8.36
CA ASP A 97 22.79 11.44 -8.66
C ASP A 97 21.90 10.32 -9.23
N ALA A 98 20.73 10.10 -8.63
CA ALA A 98 19.85 8.99 -9.00
C ALA A 98 19.15 9.21 -10.35
N TRP A 99 18.79 10.43 -10.70
CA TRP A 99 18.14 10.78 -11.98
C TRP A 99 19.09 11.39 -13.01
N GLY A 100 20.25 11.89 -12.59
CA GLY A 100 21.22 12.57 -13.47
C GLY A 100 20.83 14.00 -13.83
N ASN A 101 19.90 14.61 -13.10
CA ASN A 101 19.39 15.97 -13.29
C ASN A 101 18.70 16.47 -12.00
N ASP A 102 18.32 17.74 -11.98
CA ASP A 102 17.62 18.43 -10.89
C ASP A 102 16.16 18.78 -11.24
N ASN A 103 15.53 18.01 -12.14
CA ASN A 103 14.14 18.24 -12.53
C ASN A 103 13.19 18.09 -11.33
N PRO A 104 12.02 18.75 -11.37
CA PRO A 104 10.96 18.60 -10.37
C PRO A 104 10.66 17.14 -10.04
N LEU A 105 10.45 16.82 -8.76
CA LEU A 105 10.25 15.45 -8.30
C LEU A 105 8.83 15.23 -7.77
N ILE A 106 8.12 14.30 -8.40
CA ILE A 106 6.80 13.84 -7.97
C ILE A 106 6.91 12.44 -7.38
N VAL A 107 6.34 12.23 -6.19
CA VAL A 107 6.31 10.92 -5.54
C VAL A 107 4.89 10.35 -5.49
N GLU A 108 4.71 9.10 -5.93
CA GLU A 108 3.44 8.37 -5.83
C GLU A 108 3.53 7.32 -4.72
N ILE A 109 2.78 7.53 -3.63
CA ILE A 109 2.66 6.61 -2.50
C ILE A 109 1.71 5.47 -2.88
N GLY A 110 2.19 4.23 -2.80
CA GLY A 110 1.38 3.06 -3.07
C GLY A 110 1.04 2.93 -4.56
N SER A 111 2.05 3.05 -5.42
CA SER A 111 1.87 3.03 -6.89
C SER A 111 1.23 1.74 -7.43
N GLY A 112 1.14 0.68 -6.62
CA GLY A 112 0.48 -0.57 -6.97
C GLY A 112 1.18 -1.25 -8.14
N GLN A 113 0.51 -1.30 -9.29
CA GLN A 113 1.08 -1.89 -10.52
C GLN A 113 1.76 -0.86 -11.43
N GLY A 114 1.86 0.40 -10.98
CA GLY A 114 2.58 1.46 -11.67
C GLY A 114 1.83 2.12 -12.84
N GLU A 115 0.54 1.82 -13.02
CA GLU A 115 -0.24 2.33 -14.17
C GLU A 115 -0.19 3.86 -14.27
N ASN A 116 -0.33 4.56 -13.14
CA ASN A 116 -0.37 6.02 -13.12
C ASN A 116 1.02 6.63 -13.24
N VAL A 117 1.95 6.28 -12.35
CA VAL A 117 3.32 6.82 -12.34
C VAL A 117 4.04 6.61 -13.67
N VAL A 118 3.86 5.45 -14.32
CA VAL A 118 4.51 5.16 -15.61
C VAL A 118 3.89 6.00 -16.73
N ALA A 119 2.58 6.18 -16.74
CA ALA A 119 1.91 7.03 -17.73
C ALA A 119 2.32 8.50 -17.56
N ALA A 120 2.41 8.97 -16.32
CA ALA A 120 2.86 10.33 -16.02
C ALA A 120 4.33 10.54 -16.44
N ALA A 121 5.21 9.60 -16.11
CA ALA A 121 6.62 9.64 -16.51
C ALA A 121 6.81 9.66 -18.03
N ALA A 122 6.01 8.89 -18.77
CA ALA A 122 6.03 8.90 -20.24
C ALA A 122 5.52 10.22 -20.84
N ALA A 123 4.55 10.86 -20.20
CA ALA A 123 3.95 12.11 -20.68
C ALA A 123 4.78 13.36 -20.33
N HIS A 124 5.61 13.30 -19.29
CA HIS A 124 6.37 14.43 -18.74
C HIS A 124 7.85 14.08 -18.57
N PRO A 125 8.64 14.01 -19.67
CA PRO A 125 10.05 13.63 -19.62
C PRO A 125 10.93 14.65 -18.88
N ASP A 126 10.43 15.86 -18.68
CA ASP A 126 11.04 16.97 -17.94
C ASP A 126 10.72 16.95 -16.43
N VAL A 127 10.03 15.92 -15.95
CA VAL A 127 9.69 15.72 -14.54
C VAL A 127 10.22 14.37 -14.08
N ASN A 128 10.83 14.33 -12.89
CA ASN A 128 11.24 13.11 -12.22
C ASN A 128 10.08 12.51 -11.42
N PHE A 129 10.01 11.19 -11.41
CA PHE A 129 8.99 10.42 -10.71
C PHE A 129 9.62 9.38 -9.80
N LEU A 130 9.11 9.30 -8.57
CA LEU A 130 9.44 8.26 -7.60
C LEU A 130 8.18 7.46 -7.26
N ALA A 131 8.19 6.16 -7.56
CA ALA A 131 7.14 5.25 -7.13
C ALA A 131 7.49 4.60 -5.78
N LEU A 132 6.62 4.70 -4.78
CA LEU A 132 6.75 3.96 -3.53
C LEU A 132 5.79 2.77 -3.53
N GLU A 133 6.33 1.57 -3.43
CA GLU A 133 5.55 0.35 -3.36
C GLU A 133 6.29 -0.69 -2.54
N VAL A 134 5.58 -1.39 -1.66
CA VAL A 134 6.16 -2.39 -0.74
C VAL A 134 5.88 -3.83 -1.18
N TYR A 135 5.01 -4.02 -2.18
CA TYR A 135 4.62 -5.32 -2.72
C TYR A 135 5.45 -5.70 -3.93
N ASP A 136 6.28 -6.75 -3.82
CA ASP A 136 7.23 -7.17 -4.86
C ASP A 136 6.59 -7.33 -6.25
N PRO A 137 5.40 -7.95 -6.42
CA PRO A 137 4.76 -8.01 -7.73
C PRO A 137 4.38 -6.65 -8.31
N GLY A 138 4.02 -5.69 -7.47
CA GLY A 138 3.72 -4.31 -7.87
C GLY A 138 4.97 -3.57 -8.34
N VAL A 139 6.05 -3.68 -7.57
CA VAL A 139 7.38 -3.17 -7.91
C VAL A 139 7.85 -3.75 -9.26
N ALA A 140 7.86 -5.09 -9.40
CA ALA A 140 8.25 -5.77 -10.63
C ALA A 140 7.40 -5.39 -11.84
N HIS A 141 6.09 -5.18 -11.63
CA HIS A 141 5.19 -4.78 -12.71
C HIS A 141 5.46 -3.34 -13.16
N THR A 142 5.71 -2.42 -12.22
CA THR A 142 6.08 -1.04 -12.50
C THR A 142 7.37 -0.99 -13.33
N MET A 143 8.40 -1.74 -12.92
CA MET A 143 9.65 -1.88 -13.70
C MET A 143 9.40 -2.43 -15.09
N LEU A 144 8.54 -3.44 -15.23
CA LEU A 144 8.22 -4.01 -16.54
C LEU A 144 7.57 -2.98 -17.48
N LEU A 145 6.65 -2.17 -16.98
CA LEU A 145 5.98 -1.15 -17.78
C LEU A 145 6.93 0.00 -18.16
N ALA A 146 7.77 0.44 -17.22
CA ALA A 146 8.76 1.49 -17.45
C ALA A 146 9.87 1.03 -18.40
N GLY A 147 10.44 -0.15 -18.16
CA GLY A 147 11.51 -0.74 -18.95
C GLY A 147 11.13 -1.03 -20.40
N LYS A 148 9.85 -1.34 -20.67
CA LYS A 148 9.34 -1.48 -22.04
C LYS A 148 9.31 -0.17 -22.84
N GLN A 149 9.28 0.97 -22.14
CA GLN A 149 9.25 2.30 -22.71
C GLN A 149 10.59 3.04 -22.56
N ASP A 150 11.59 2.37 -21.96
CA ASP A 150 12.92 2.92 -21.63
C ASP A 150 12.86 4.26 -20.86
N LEU A 151 11.91 4.37 -19.92
CA LEU A 151 11.73 5.61 -19.14
C LEU A 151 12.92 5.86 -18.22
N ARG A 152 13.57 7.01 -18.37
CA ARG A 152 14.76 7.37 -17.55
C ARG A 152 14.45 8.28 -16.37
N ASN A 153 13.29 8.91 -16.39
CA ASN A 153 12.81 9.83 -15.37
C ASN A 153 12.00 9.17 -14.23
N LEU A 154 11.92 7.83 -14.19
CA LEU A 154 11.23 7.08 -13.12
C LEU A 154 12.22 6.25 -12.29
N ARG A 155 12.08 6.31 -10.97
CA ARG A 155 12.71 5.38 -10.02
C ARG A 155 11.66 4.81 -9.07
N ILE A 156 12.02 3.73 -8.38
CA ILE A 156 11.15 3.01 -7.45
C ILE A 156 11.92 2.84 -6.14
N ALA A 157 11.30 3.19 -5.02
CA ALA A 157 11.83 2.85 -3.70
C ALA A 157 10.90 1.84 -3.01
N GLN A 158 11.46 0.71 -2.62
CA GLN A 158 10.73 -0.35 -1.92
C GLN A 158 10.84 -0.17 -0.40
N VAL A 159 10.26 0.91 0.10
CA VAL A 159 10.22 1.25 1.53
C VAL A 159 8.82 1.72 1.93
N ASN A 160 8.54 1.73 3.22
CA ASN A 160 7.33 2.35 3.74
C ASN A 160 7.40 3.86 3.50
N ALA A 161 6.28 4.47 3.07
CA ALA A 161 6.25 5.91 2.82
C ALA A 161 6.67 6.75 4.03
N PRO A 162 6.15 6.52 5.26
CA PRO A 162 6.61 7.29 6.43
C PRO A 162 8.13 7.24 6.65
N GLU A 163 8.79 6.13 6.31
CA GLU A 163 10.26 6.01 6.45
C GLU A 163 11.00 6.90 5.46
N LEU A 164 10.54 6.93 4.20
CA LEU A 164 11.14 7.81 3.20
C LEU A 164 10.91 9.28 3.56
N PHE A 165 9.68 9.66 3.91
CA PHE A 165 9.37 11.04 4.26
C PHE A 165 10.10 11.50 5.53
N ALA A 166 10.30 10.61 6.51
CA ALA A 166 11.13 10.91 7.68
C ALA A 166 12.61 11.11 7.32
N ALA A 167 13.14 10.36 6.35
CA ALA A 167 14.52 10.49 5.87
C ALA A 167 14.72 11.59 4.81
N ALA A 168 13.64 12.18 4.30
CA ALA A 168 13.69 13.19 3.26
C ALA A 168 13.95 14.60 3.80
N ALA A 169 14.80 15.32 3.08
CA ALA A 169 15.09 16.72 3.34
C ALA A 169 13.89 17.62 3.00
N ASP A 170 13.87 18.81 3.60
CA ASP A 170 12.83 19.80 3.40
C ASP A 170 12.78 20.26 1.94
N GLY A 171 11.57 20.43 1.40
CA GLY A 171 11.38 20.97 0.05
C GLY A 171 11.95 20.13 -1.10
N VAL A 172 12.15 18.82 -0.93
CA VAL A 172 12.68 17.94 -1.98
C VAL A 172 11.62 17.47 -2.99
N PHE A 173 10.33 17.57 -2.66
CA PHE A 173 9.23 17.10 -3.52
C PHE A 173 8.36 18.24 -4.04
N ASP A 174 8.01 18.22 -5.32
CA ASP A 174 7.06 19.16 -5.92
C ASP A 174 5.62 18.75 -5.65
N GLN A 175 5.34 17.44 -5.78
CA GLN A 175 4.02 16.87 -5.52
C GLN A 175 4.12 15.50 -4.87
N VAL A 176 3.15 15.20 -4.02
CA VAL A 176 2.89 13.86 -3.49
C VAL A 176 1.56 13.39 -4.01
N TRP A 177 1.48 12.16 -4.50
CA TRP A 177 0.25 11.52 -4.96
C TRP A 177 -0.07 10.32 -4.08
N THR A 178 -1.34 10.13 -3.74
CA THR A 178 -1.83 8.98 -2.96
C THR A 178 -3.20 8.58 -3.47
N PHE A 179 -3.23 7.66 -4.43
CA PHE A 179 -4.46 7.27 -5.12
C PHE A 179 -4.93 5.89 -4.67
N PHE A 180 -6.17 5.80 -4.22
CA PHE A 180 -6.84 4.58 -3.78
C PHE A 180 -6.07 3.79 -2.70
N PRO A 181 -5.62 4.44 -1.61
CA PRO A 181 -4.92 3.74 -0.53
C PRO A 181 -5.82 2.69 0.15
N ASP A 182 -5.23 1.72 0.87
CA ASP A 182 -6.01 0.70 1.58
C ASP A 182 -6.98 1.36 2.57
N PRO A 183 -8.31 1.14 2.42
CA PRO A 183 -9.29 1.90 3.16
C PRO A 183 -9.43 1.48 4.63
N TRP A 184 -8.96 0.29 5.00
CA TRP A 184 -9.10 -0.28 6.35
C TRP A 184 -10.51 -0.10 6.96
N PRO A 185 -11.56 -0.75 6.39
CA PRO A 185 -12.98 -0.43 6.61
C PRO A 185 -13.54 -0.83 8.00
N LYS A 186 -12.67 -1.17 8.96
CA LYS A 186 -13.05 -1.49 10.33
C LYS A 186 -12.49 -0.38 11.22
N MET A 187 -13.34 0.30 12.00
CA MET A 187 -12.95 1.42 12.89
C MET A 187 -11.65 1.18 13.66
N ARG A 188 -11.51 -0.01 14.28
CA ARG A 188 -10.29 -0.40 15.01
C ARG A 188 -8.98 -0.39 14.19
N HIS A 189 -9.06 -0.28 12.87
CA HIS A 189 -7.94 -0.25 11.94
C HIS A 189 -7.75 1.14 11.30
N HIS A 190 -8.54 2.17 11.63
CA HIS A 190 -8.39 3.50 11.02
C HIS A 190 -7.01 4.10 11.26
N LYS A 191 -6.37 3.78 12.39
CA LYS A 191 -4.96 4.10 12.67
C LYS A 191 -3.93 3.50 11.69
N ARG A 192 -4.35 2.64 10.76
CA ARG A 192 -3.52 2.05 9.70
C ARG A 192 -3.71 2.74 8.36
N ARG A 193 -4.66 3.67 8.24
CA ARG A 193 -4.81 4.49 7.04
C ARG A 193 -3.56 5.33 6.88
N ILE A 194 -3.13 5.52 5.63
CA ILE A 194 -1.87 6.21 5.34
C ILE A 194 -1.97 7.71 5.63
N VAL A 195 -3.15 8.31 5.40
CA VAL A 195 -3.41 9.72 5.73
C VAL A 195 -3.58 9.83 7.25
N GLN A 196 -2.55 10.31 7.93
CA GLN A 196 -2.49 10.57 9.36
C GLN A 196 -1.76 11.89 9.62
N PRO A 197 -2.00 12.56 10.76
CA PRO A 197 -1.34 13.82 11.09
C PRO A 197 0.20 13.76 11.00
N GLU A 198 0.82 12.65 11.42
CA GLU A 198 2.28 12.51 11.41
C GLU A 198 2.84 12.50 9.99
N LEU A 199 2.29 11.65 9.11
CA LEU A 199 2.73 11.60 7.72
C LEU A 199 2.40 12.91 7.00
N ALA A 200 1.26 13.52 7.29
CA ALA A 200 0.88 14.80 6.71
C ALA A 200 1.88 15.91 7.08
N ALA A 201 2.40 15.90 8.31
CA ALA A 201 3.43 16.85 8.75
C ALA A 201 4.77 16.61 8.03
N ASP A 202 5.18 15.35 7.83
CA ASP A 202 6.38 15.03 7.06
C ASP A 202 6.23 15.40 5.58
N ILE A 203 5.05 15.14 4.98
CA ILE A 203 4.74 15.56 3.61
C ILE A 203 4.77 17.09 3.50
N HIS A 204 4.18 17.81 4.45
CA HIS A 204 4.26 19.27 4.48
C HIS A 204 5.71 19.75 4.50
N ARG A 205 6.56 19.18 5.35
CA ARG A 205 7.98 19.57 5.46
C ARG A 205 8.74 19.34 4.15
N THR A 206 8.51 18.20 3.52
CA THR A 206 9.26 17.73 2.35
C THR A 206 8.75 18.28 1.03
N LEU A 207 7.53 18.83 0.99
CA LEU A 207 7.00 19.56 -0.17
C LEU A 207 7.69 20.93 -0.34
N VAL A 208 7.94 21.37 -1.57
CA VAL A 208 8.31 22.77 -1.88
C VAL A 208 7.17 23.73 -1.52
N ASP A 209 7.48 25.01 -1.33
CA ASP A 209 6.45 26.04 -1.12
C ASP A 209 5.47 26.05 -2.31
N GLY A 210 4.17 25.97 -2.04
CA GLY A 210 3.15 25.86 -3.08
C GLY A 210 3.02 24.46 -3.73
N GLY A 211 3.83 23.49 -3.30
CA GLY A 211 3.70 22.07 -3.67
C GLY A 211 2.39 21.45 -3.20
N ALA A 212 2.00 20.32 -3.79
CA ALA A 212 0.67 19.75 -3.57
C ALA A 212 0.68 18.27 -3.18
N TRP A 213 -0.12 17.91 -2.18
CA TRP A 213 -0.53 16.54 -1.92
C TRP A 213 -1.89 16.27 -2.56
N ARG A 214 -1.92 15.34 -3.51
CA ARG A 214 -3.12 14.89 -4.21
C ARG A 214 -3.55 13.52 -3.70
N ILE A 215 -4.80 13.43 -3.26
CA ILE A 215 -5.38 12.20 -2.71
C ILE A 215 -6.62 11.85 -3.53
N ALA A 216 -6.83 10.56 -3.79
CA ALA A 216 -8.09 10.09 -4.38
C ALA A 216 -8.55 8.80 -3.69
N THR A 217 -9.85 8.65 -3.48
CA THR A 217 -10.45 7.43 -2.90
C THR A 217 -11.85 7.18 -3.47
N ASP A 218 -12.26 5.92 -3.53
CA ASP A 218 -13.61 5.51 -3.92
C ASP A 218 -14.43 5.01 -2.72
N ILE A 219 -14.03 5.43 -1.50
CA ILE A 219 -14.63 5.04 -0.23
C ILE A 219 -14.98 6.31 0.55
N GLU A 220 -16.28 6.60 0.70
CA GLU A 220 -16.80 7.77 1.43
C GLU A 220 -16.27 7.86 2.87
N ASP A 221 -16.23 6.74 3.59
CA ASP A 221 -15.70 6.72 4.97
C ASP A 221 -14.20 7.08 5.06
N TYR A 222 -13.46 6.85 3.97
CA TYR A 222 -12.09 7.29 3.86
C TYR A 222 -12.01 8.76 3.44
N ALA A 223 -12.91 9.22 2.57
CA ALA A 223 -13.03 10.64 2.21
C ALA A 223 -13.30 11.51 3.44
N LEU A 224 -14.24 11.09 4.31
CA LEU A 224 -14.48 11.72 5.61
C LEU A 224 -13.21 11.77 6.45
N HIS A 225 -12.49 10.65 6.56
CA HIS A 225 -11.22 10.58 7.31
C HIS A 225 -10.16 11.54 6.76
N VAL A 226 -10.08 11.71 5.43
CA VAL A 226 -9.16 12.69 4.83
C VAL A 226 -9.55 14.10 5.27
N HIS A 227 -10.83 14.46 5.23
CA HIS A 227 -11.31 15.75 5.74
C HIS A 227 -10.96 15.94 7.22
N GLU A 228 -11.24 14.95 8.09
CA GLU A 228 -10.96 15.06 9.52
C GLU A 228 -9.47 15.25 9.85
N VAL A 229 -8.58 14.64 9.06
CA VAL A 229 -7.12 14.77 9.26
C VAL A 229 -6.57 16.06 8.65
N MET A 230 -7.04 16.42 7.45
CA MET A 230 -6.40 17.46 6.64
C MET A 230 -7.09 18.82 6.72
N ASP A 231 -8.41 18.87 6.85
CA ASP A 231 -9.13 20.15 6.97
C ASP A 231 -8.79 20.79 8.31
N GLY A 232 -8.11 21.94 8.26
CA GLY A 232 -7.61 22.65 9.44
C GLY A 232 -6.18 22.32 9.84
N MET A 233 -5.49 21.44 9.09
CA MET A 233 -4.05 21.23 9.30
C MET A 233 -3.27 22.50 8.94
N ALA A 234 -2.50 23.02 9.90
CA ALA A 234 -1.69 24.21 9.69
C ALA A 234 -0.65 24.00 8.58
N GLY A 235 -0.48 24.99 7.71
CA GLY A 235 0.43 24.93 6.56
C GLY A 235 -0.14 24.22 5.33
N PHE A 236 -1.36 23.67 5.40
CA PHE A 236 -2.09 23.22 4.22
C PHE A 236 -3.29 24.10 3.92
N ARG A 237 -3.53 24.33 2.64
CA ARG A 237 -4.77 24.89 2.10
C ARG A 237 -5.46 23.85 1.24
N ASN A 238 -6.74 23.60 1.49
CA ASN A 238 -7.58 22.80 0.60
C ASN A 238 -7.90 23.63 -0.67
N ASP A 239 -7.47 23.15 -1.84
CA ASP A 239 -7.68 23.78 -3.15
C ASP A 239 -9.01 23.34 -3.82
N GLY A 240 -9.86 22.61 -3.09
CA GLY A 240 -11.14 22.13 -3.58
C GLY A 240 -12.13 23.24 -3.96
N SER A 241 -13.08 22.88 -4.81
CA SER A 241 -14.13 23.77 -5.31
C SER A 241 -15.49 23.10 -5.45
N ILE A 242 -15.56 21.77 -5.30
CA ILE A 242 -16.80 21.00 -5.34
C ILE A 242 -17.30 20.82 -3.91
N THR A 243 -18.57 21.10 -3.68
CA THR A 243 -19.23 20.73 -2.42
C THR A 243 -19.79 19.31 -2.51
N VAL A 244 -19.43 18.47 -1.55
CA VAL A 244 -19.99 17.12 -1.37
C VAL A 244 -20.65 17.01 0.00
N SER A 245 -21.67 16.17 0.11
CA SER A 245 -22.35 15.88 1.38
C SER A 245 -22.00 14.46 1.82
N LEU A 246 -21.27 14.33 2.93
CA LEU A 246 -20.83 13.04 3.48
C LEU A 246 -21.44 12.80 4.87
N PRO A 247 -21.64 11.54 5.29
CA PRO A 247 -21.95 11.23 6.68
C PRO A 247 -20.89 11.81 7.62
N VAL A 248 -21.29 12.35 8.77
CA VAL A 248 -20.35 12.90 9.77
C VAL A 248 -19.83 11.86 10.76
N GLU A 249 -20.26 10.61 10.60
CA GLU A 249 -19.84 9.48 11.42
C GLU A 249 -19.23 8.40 10.53
N HIS A 250 -18.19 7.74 11.05
CA HIS A 250 -17.53 6.68 10.30
C HIS A 250 -18.45 5.49 10.04
N VAL A 251 -18.47 5.06 8.78
CA VAL A 251 -19.29 3.94 8.31
C VAL A 251 -18.38 2.80 7.85
N GLY A 252 -18.43 1.69 8.59
CA GLY A 252 -17.72 0.47 8.25
C GLY A 252 -18.57 -0.49 7.41
N LYS A 253 -17.96 -1.64 7.07
CA LYS A 253 -18.67 -2.70 6.31
C LYS A 253 -19.93 -3.25 7.00
N GLY A 254 -20.07 -3.05 8.31
CA GLY A 254 -21.20 -3.55 9.11
C GLY A 254 -22.44 -2.65 9.11
N ASN A 255 -22.28 -1.35 8.86
CA ASN A 255 -23.34 -0.34 8.92
C ASN A 255 -23.42 0.51 7.63
N ALA A 256 -22.76 0.09 6.55
CA ALA A 256 -22.77 0.76 5.25
C ALA A 256 -24.18 1.12 4.75
N ASN A 257 -25.16 0.27 4.99
CA ASN A 257 -26.55 0.49 4.56
C ASN A 257 -27.27 1.60 5.33
N GLU A 258 -26.73 2.01 6.49
CA GLU A 258 -27.32 3.04 7.35
C GLU A 258 -26.77 4.44 6.99
N ALA A 259 -25.68 4.53 6.22
CA ALA A 259 -25.00 5.78 5.86
C ALA A 259 -25.97 6.85 5.34
N ALA A 260 -26.85 6.49 4.40
CA ALA A 260 -27.81 7.42 3.79
C ALA A 260 -28.79 8.06 4.81
N SER A 261 -29.01 7.40 5.95
CA SER A 261 -29.89 7.90 7.02
C SER A 261 -29.15 8.66 8.13
N MET A 262 -27.81 8.68 8.09
CA MET A 262 -27.00 9.39 9.07
C MET A 262 -27.06 10.90 8.87
N ARG A 263 -26.61 11.64 9.88
CA ARG A 263 -26.39 13.08 9.73
C ARG A 263 -25.26 13.31 8.74
N HIS A 264 -25.46 14.24 7.83
CA HIS A 264 -24.45 14.66 6.86
C HIS A 264 -23.97 16.09 7.13
N ALA A 265 -22.77 16.39 6.65
CA ALA A 265 -22.23 17.73 6.54
C ALA A 265 -21.65 17.95 5.15
N ASP A 266 -21.57 19.21 4.78
CA ASP A 266 -20.98 19.64 3.52
C ASP A 266 -19.46 19.79 3.69
N PHE A 267 -18.72 19.20 2.76
CA PHE A 267 -17.27 19.27 2.66
C PHE A 267 -16.86 19.80 1.28
N VAL A 268 -15.61 20.27 1.17
CA VAL A 268 -15.06 20.83 -0.08
C VAL A 268 -13.98 19.91 -0.65
N GLU A 269 -14.25 19.34 -1.81
CA GLU A 269 -13.36 18.43 -2.55
C GLU A 269 -12.88 19.07 -3.86
N SER A 270 -11.83 18.49 -4.45
CA SER A 270 -11.27 18.91 -5.73
C SER A 270 -11.95 18.22 -6.90
N GLU A 271 -11.89 18.84 -8.07
CA GLU A 271 -12.14 18.11 -9.32
C GLU A 271 -11.13 16.97 -9.49
N ARG A 272 -11.53 15.93 -10.23
CA ARG A 272 -10.65 14.81 -10.59
C ARG A 272 -9.36 15.34 -11.20
N PHE A 273 -8.22 14.99 -10.60
CA PHE A 273 -6.92 15.42 -11.11
C PHE A 273 -6.70 14.94 -12.54
N SER A 274 -6.50 15.87 -13.48
CA SER A 274 -6.34 15.56 -14.91
C SER A 274 -5.07 14.75 -15.22
N GLY A 275 -4.03 14.88 -14.39
CA GLY A 275 -2.82 14.07 -14.50
C GLY A 275 -2.97 12.63 -14.03
N ARG A 276 -4.07 12.27 -13.36
CA ARG A 276 -4.36 10.89 -12.98
C ARG A 276 -4.99 10.16 -14.16
N VAL A 277 -4.33 9.14 -14.70
CA VAL A 277 -4.94 8.29 -15.74
C VAL A 277 -6.02 7.40 -15.15
N LEU A 278 -6.92 6.89 -16.00
CA LEU A 278 -7.97 5.98 -15.57
C LEU A 278 -7.39 4.59 -15.26
N THR A 279 -7.00 4.37 -14.00
CA THR A 279 -6.38 3.13 -13.52
C THR A 279 -7.40 2.00 -13.37
N ASN A 280 -6.94 0.75 -13.26
CA ASN A 280 -7.82 -0.38 -12.96
C ASN A 280 -8.57 -0.25 -11.63
N PHE A 281 -7.99 0.39 -10.61
CA PHE A 281 -8.67 0.67 -9.34
C PHE A 281 -9.86 1.60 -9.55
N GLU A 282 -9.65 2.71 -10.25
CA GLU A 282 -10.70 3.67 -10.56
C GLU A 282 -11.80 3.06 -11.42
N LYS A 283 -11.45 2.31 -12.48
CA LYS A 283 -12.43 1.59 -13.31
C LYS A 283 -13.30 0.66 -12.49
N LYS A 284 -12.72 -0.05 -11.52
CA LYS A 284 -13.44 -0.95 -10.62
C LYS A 284 -14.35 -0.18 -9.65
N GLY A 285 -13.91 0.99 -9.16
CA GLY A 285 -14.74 1.92 -8.39
C GLY A 285 -15.99 2.33 -9.16
N LEU A 286 -15.78 2.89 -10.35
CA LEU A 286 -16.84 3.37 -11.24
C LEU A 286 -17.79 2.25 -11.67
N ALA A 287 -17.27 1.07 -12.03
CA ALA A 287 -18.09 -0.08 -12.42
C ALA A 287 -18.97 -0.60 -11.26
N ALA A 288 -18.55 -0.34 -10.01
CA ALA A 288 -19.35 -0.63 -8.82
C ALA A 288 -20.32 0.50 -8.45
N GLY A 289 -20.42 1.56 -9.26
CA GLY A 289 -21.29 2.71 -9.02
C GLY A 289 -20.80 3.63 -7.88
N ARG A 290 -19.52 3.53 -7.50
CA ARG A 290 -18.95 4.35 -6.42
C ARG A 290 -18.51 5.71 -6.96
N VAL A 291 -18.71 6.75 -6.15
CA VAL A 291 -18.19 8.09 -6.39
C VAL A 291 -16.70 8.10 -6.07
N ILE A 292 -15.93 8.83 -6.89
CA ILE A 292 -14.51 9.06 -6.64
C ILE A 292 -14.39 10.44 -5.99
N HIS A 293 -13.74 10.47 -4.84
CA HIS A 293 -13.46 11.66 -4.05
C HIS A 293 -12.02 12.06 -4.30
N ASP A 294 -11.79 13.29 -4.74
CA ASP A 294 -10.47 13.82 -5.07
C ASP A 294 -10.16 15.02 -4.17
N PHE A 295 -8.91 15.10 -3.71
CA PHE A 295 -8.44 16.15 -2.81
C PHE A 295 -7.12 16.72 -3.33
N THR A 296 -6.96 18.03 -3.21
CA THR A 296 -5.69 18.72 -3.43
C THR A 296 -5.44 19.62 -2.23
N TYR A 297 -4.44 19.26 -1.43
CA TYR A 297 -3.95 20.10 -0.34
C TYR A 297 -2.62 20.73 -0.74
N ARG A 298 -2.56 22.05 -0.73
CA ARG A 298 -1.38 22.83 -1.12
C ARG A 298 -0.62 23.31 0.10
N ARG A 299 0.70 23.17 0.10
CA ARG A 299 1.59 23.74 1.12
C ARG A 299 1.57 25.28 1.03
N VAL A 300 1.33 25.96 2.17
CA VAL A 300 1.23 27.43 2.29
C VAL A 300 2.00 27.98 3.49
#